data_AF-A0A2X2X954-F1
#
_entry.id   AF-A0A2X2X954-F1
#
_cell.length_a   1.000
_cell.length_b   1.000
_cell.length_c   1.000
_cell.angle_alpha   90.00
_cell.angle_beta   90.00
_cell.angle_gamma   90.00
#
_symmetry.space_group_name_H-M   'P 1'
#
loop_
_entity.id
_entity.type
_entity.pdbx_description
1 polymer ?
#
loop_
_entity_poly.entity_id
_entity_poly.type
_entity_poly.pdbx_seq_one_letter_code
_entity_poly.pdbx_strand_id
1 'polypeptide(L)'
;MNKINITPYTKELSDSLFSDREIEKLRYFPMDRFYLIDNNYLGKIVSLNYLEFLFYNLEMVNESYTVQLLVCLPELWENVAYEDIIFLIENFTNSFSFYALVEFTHRYLEIDLMDEIFYNENVDLKFKKDCARYLHNIIATLYMNEFDYIDFKENLFGVNMEQLEKIRLKFQNDNNFKKTISIEELYKKLSLIRFDKDHSLPV
;
A
#
# COMPACT_ATOMS: atom_id res chain seq x y z
N MET A 1 -0.48 14.88 -17.39
CA MET A 1 -0.20 14.49 -15.99
C MET A 1 1.30 14.45 -15.78
N ASN A 2 1.78 14.96 -14.65
CA ASN A 2 3.18 14.82 -14.27
C ASN A 2 3.44 13.36 -13.92
N LYS A 3 4.48 12.76 -14.49
CA LYS A 3 4.86 11.37 -14.20
C LYS A 3 5.82 11.33 -13.02
N ILE A 4 5.68 10.32 -12.15
CA ILE A 4 6.71 10.01 -11.15
C ILE A 4 7.94 9.49 -11.90
N ASN A 5 9.06 10.17 -11.76
CA ASN A 5 10.32 9.80 -12.38
C ASN A 5 11.18 9.05 -11.37
N ILE A 6 11.47 7.78 -11.64
CA ILE A 6 12.29 6.96 -10.75
C ILE A 6 13.77 7.18 -11.05
N THR A 7 14.49 7.68 -10.06
CA THR A 7 15.94 7.80 -10.17
C THR A 7 16.61 6.42 -10.23
N PRO A 8 17.77 6.28 -10.91
CA PRO A 8 18.50 5.02 -10.94
C PRO A 8 18.82 4.47 -9.56
N TYR A 9 19.08 5.36 -8.59
CA TYR A 9 19.41 4.97 -7.23
C TYR A 9 18.20 4.40 -6.47
N THR A 10 17.00 4.99 -6.59
CA THR A 10 15.76 4.42 -6.03
C THR A 10 15.49 3.02 -6.59
N LYS A 11 15.66 2.87 -7.90
CA LYS A 11 15.50 1.59 -8.58
C LYS A 11 16.50 0.56 -8.06
N GLU A 12 17.79 0.86 -8.08
CA GLU A 12 18.86 -0.06 -7.66
C GLU A 12 18.68 -0.50 -6.21
N LEU A 13 18.32 0.42 -5.31
CA LEU A 13 18.05 0.09 -3.91
C LEU A 13 16.86 -0.86 -3.77
N SER A 14 15.76 -0.59 -4.46
CA SER A 14 14.54 -1.41 -4.38
C SER A 14 14.73 -2.78 -5.03
N ASP A 15 15.41 -2.84 -6.18
CA ASP A 15 15.77 -4.10 -6.85
C ASP A 15 16.68 -4.96 -5.97
N SER A 16 17.63 -4.34 -5.25
CA SER A 16 18.51 -5.04 -4.30
C SER A 16 17.73 -5.60 -3.11
N LEU A 17 16.87 -4.78 -2.49
CA LEU A 17 15.98 -5.20 -1.40
C LEU A 17 15.11 -6.39 -1.79
N PHE A 18 14.56 -6.37 -3.01
CA PHE A 18 13.75 -7.46 -3.53
C PHE A 18 14.58 -8.71 -3.81
N SER A 19 15.73 -8.57 -4.48
CA SER A 19 16.56 -9.69 -4.92
C SER A 19 17.25 -10.41 -3.76
N ASP A 20 17.63 -9.68 -2.69
CA ASP A 20 18.26 -10.28 -1.52
C ASP A 20 17.35 -11.31 -0.85
N ARG A 21 16.02 -11.22 -1.02
CA ARG A 21 15.06 -12.23 -0.54
C ARG A 21 15.31 -13.63 -1.10
N GLU A 22 16.00 -13.76 -2.23
CA GLU A 22 16.31 -15.05 -2.84
C GLU A 22 17.40 -15.84 -2.09
N ILE A 23 18.04 -15.24 -1.08
CA ILE A 23 18.95 -15.92 -0.17
C ILE A 23 18.13 -16.81 0.79
N GLU A 24 18.56 -18.07 1.00
CA GLU A 24 17.81 -19.09 1.78
C GLU A 24 17.24 -18.58 3.12
N LYS A 25 17.93 -17.69 3.83
CA LYS A 25 17.46 -17.13 5.10
C LYS A 25 16.19 -16.27 4.97
N LEU A 26 16.07 -15.48 3.90
CA LEU A 26 14.92 -14.59 3.68
C LEU A 26 13.76 -15.27 2.97
N ARG A 27 13.99 -16.43 2.34
CA ARG A 27 12.90 -17.29 1.85
C ARG A 27 12.02 -17.83 2.97
N TYR A 28 12.59 -18.02 4.17
CA TYR A 28 11.88 -18.51 5.35
C TYR A 28 11.47 -17.40 6.32
N PHE A 29 12.16 -16.25 6.31
CA PHE A 29 11.84 -15.09 7.15
C PHE A 29 11.45 -13.90 6.26
N PRO A 30 10.18 -13.48 6.30
CA PRO A 30 9.69 -12.41 5.44
C PRO A 30 10.34 -11.09 5.88
N MET A 31 10.62 -10.14 4.97
CA MET A 31 11.36 -8.90 5.27
C MET A 31 10.80 -8.13 6.47
N ASP A 32 11.60 -8.02 7.52
CA ASP A 32 11.28 -7.24 8.71
C ASP A 32 12.17 -5.99 8.80
N ARG A 33 11.85 -5.12 9.76
CA ARG A 33 12.63 -3.91 10.00
C ARG A 33 14.04 -4.20 10.54
N PHE A 34 14.25 -5.29 11.28
CA PHE A 34 15.59 -5.62 11.78
C PHE A 34 16.54 -5.91 10.63
N TYR A 35 16.08 -6.64 9.62
CA TYR A 35 16.82 -6.86 8.39
C TYR A 35 17.17 -5.53 7.70
N LEU A 36 16.21 -4.60 7.61
CA LEU A 36 16.46 -3.27 7.01
C LEU A 36 17.52 -2.48 7.78
N ILE A 37 17.57 -2.62 9.10
CA ILE A 37 18.57 -1.96 9.96
C ILE A 37 19.93 -2.64 9.81
N ASP A 38 20.00 -3.96 10.00
CA ASP A 38 21.24 -4.74 10.02
C ASP A 38 21.99 -4.68 8.70
N ASN A 39 21.27 -4.50 7.58
CA ASN A 39 21.85 -4.40 6.23
C ASN A 39 21.98 -2.95 5.74
N ASN A 40 21.81 -1.95 6.63
CA ASN A 40 21.91 -0.53 6.32
C ASN A 40 20.97 -0.07 5.18
N TYR A 41 19.81 -0.70 5.03
CA TYR A 41 18.79 -0.29 4.07
C TYR A 41 17.94 0.85 4.61
N LEU A 42 17.56 0.83 5.89
CA LEU A 42 16.62 1.81 6.45
C LEU A 42 17.08 3.26 6.22
N GLY A 43 18.34 3.58 6.56
CA GLY A 43 18.88 4.93 6.37
C GLY A 43 18.95 5.34 4.88
N LYS A 44 19.22 4.40 3.98
CA LYS A 44 19.22 4.66 2.53
C LYS A 44 17.80 4.95 2.05
N ILE A 45 16.82 4.16 2.46
CA ILE A 45 15.40 4.34 2.11
C ILE A 45 14.91 5.72 2.57
N VAL A 46 15.15 6.09 3.83
CA VAL A 46 14.72 7.39 4.38
C VAL A 46 15.41 8.58 3.71
N SER A 47 16.59 8.37 3.10
CA SER A 47 17.29 9.42 2.34
C SER A 47 16.80 9.59 0.90
N LEU A 48 15.96 8.67 0.39
CA LEU A 48 15.38 8.77 -0.94
C LEU A 48 14.21 9.74 -0.97
N ASN A 49 13.80 10.11 -2.19
CA ASN A 49 12.47 10.64 -2.40
C ASN A 49 11.43 9.55 -2.04
N TYR A 50 10.65 9.78 -0.98
CA TYR A 50 9.69 8.80 -0.47
C TYR A 50 8.65 8.40 -1.52
N LEU A 51 8.22 9.33 -2.36
CA LEU A 51 7.21 9.10 -3.38
C LEU A 51 7.74 8.23 -4.52
N GLU A 52 8.99 8.45 -4.95
CA GLU A 52 9.66 7.55 -5.90
C GLU A 52 9.78 6.13 -5.35
N PHE A 53 10.19 6.01 -4.08
CA PHE A 53 10.37 4.71 -3.43
C PHE A 53 9.04 3.95 -3.29
N LEU A 54 8.00 4.63 -2.79
CA LEU A 54 6.66 4.06 -2.68
C LEU A 54 6.13 3.63 -4.05
N PHE A 55 6.21 4.51 -5.05
CA PHE A 55 5.75 4.20 -6.40
C PHE A 55 6.46 2.97 -6.97
N TYR A 56 7.79 2.93 -6.91
CA TYR A 56 8.56 1.82 -7.48
C TYR A 56 8.17 0.49 -6.85
N ASN A 57 8.11 0.42 -5.51
CA ASN A 57 7.81 -0.81 -4.79
C ASN A 57 6.34 -1.23 -4.97
N LEU A 58 5.40 -0.28 -5.01
CA LEU A 58 3.98 -0.57 -5.32
C LEU A 58 3.79 -1.08 -6.76
N GLU A 59 4.62 -0.65 -7.71
CA GLU A 59 4.62 -1.16 -9.09
C GLU A 59 5.30 -2.54 -9.23
N MET A 60 5.94 -3.06 -8.18
CA MET A 60 6.45 -4.43 -8.19
C MET A 60 5.29 -5.43 -8.04
N VAL A 61 5.21 -6.42 -8.93
CA VAL A 61 4.17 -7.46 -8.92
C VAL A 61 4.46 -8.52 -7.84
N ASN A 62 4.57 -8.09 -6.58
CA ASN A 62 4.71 -8.95 -5.40
C ASN A 62 4.07 -8.27 -4.18
N GLU A 63 2.77 -8.52 -3.98
CA GLU A 63 1.95 -7.90 -2.94
C GLU A 63 2.47 -8.21 -1.54
N SER A 64 2.75 -9.49 -1.23
CA SER A 64 3.21 -9.90 0.11
C SER A 64 4.55 -9.27 0.49
N TYR A 65 5.48 -9.10 -0.46
CA TYR A 65 6.70 -8.34 -0.24
C TYR A 65 6.38 -6.88 0.09
N THR A 66 5.61 -6.26 -0.77
CA THR A 66 5.38 -4.81 -0.76
C THR A 66 4.65 -4.41 0.51
N VAL A 67 3.53 -5.06 0.82
CA VAL A 67 2.74 -4.77 2.03
C VAL A 67 3.59 -4.88 3.28
N GLN A 68 4.39 -5.95 3.41
CA GLN A 68 5.27 -6.14 4.55
C GLN A 68 6.38 -5.08 4.63
N LEU A 69 7.02 -4.74 3.51
CA LEU A 69 8.01 -3.67 3.44
C LEU A 69 7.42 -2.35 3.93
N LEU A 70 6.20 -2.01 3.50
CA LEU A 70 5.51 -0.79 3.89
C LEU A 70 5.17 -0.75 5.38
N VAL A 71 4.82 -1.89 6.00
CA VAL A 71 4.64 -2.01 7.46
C VAL A 71 5.93 -1.70 8.21
N CYS A 72 7.09 -2.13 7.68
CA CYS A 72 8.39 -1.96 8.32
C CYS A 72 8.95 -0.52 8.27
N LEU A 73 8.27 0.39 7.56
CA LEU A 73 8.75 1.72 7.20
C LEU A 73 7.82 2.86 7.66
N PRO A 74 7.49 2.97 8.96
CA PRO A 74 6.62 4.04 9.47
C PRO A 74 7.15 5.45 9.13
N GLU A 75 8.47 5.64 9.05
CA GLU A 75 9.09 6.93 8.73
C GLU A 75 8.74 7.46 7.34
N LEU A 76 8.51 6.57 6.36
CA LEU A 76 8.06 7.00 5.04
C LEU A 76 6.66 7.61 5.13
N TRP A 77 5.78 6.95 5.87
CA TRP A 77 4.38 7.34 6.01
C TRP A 77 4.19 8.61 6.84
N GLU A 78 5.14 8.99 7.69
CA GLU A 78 5.13 10.30 8.36
C GLU A 78 5.13 11.46 7.36
N ASN A 79 5.73 11.31 6.17
CA ASN A 79 5.85 12.37 5.17
C ASN A 79 4.71 12.41 4.14
N VAL A 80 3.94 11.33 4.00
CA VAL A 80 2.91 11.19 2.94
C VAL A 80 1.69 12.05 3.22
N ALA A 81 1.33 12.93 2.30
CA ALA A 81 0.07 13.70 2.34
C ALA A 81 -1.06 13.02 1.52
N TYR A 82 -2.29 13.54 1.62
CA TYR A 82 -3.41 13.06 0.79
C TYR A 82 -3.11 13.21 -0.71
N GLU A 83 -2.56 14.33 -1.12
CA GLU A 83 -2.22 14.62 -2.51
C GLU A 83 -1.16 13.66 -3.06
N ASP A 84 -0.26 13.17 -2.21
CA ASP A 84 0.75 12.17 -2.60
C ASP A 84 0.09 10.82 -2.91
N ILE A 85 -0.92 10.41 -2.13
CA ILE A 85 -1.67 9.18 -2.37
C ILE A 85 -2.45 9.28 -3.68
N ILE A 86 -3.12 10.40 -3.93
CA ILE A 86 -3.80 10.64 -5.20
C ILE A 86 -2.80 10.60 -6.35
N PHE A 87 -1.65 11.25 -6.20
CA PHE A 87 -0.62 11.27 -7.22
C PHE A 87 -0.05 9.86 -7.50
N LEU A 88 0.10 9.00 -6.50
CA LEU A 88 0.45 7.58 -6.68
C LEU A 88 -0.61 6.83 -7.48
N ILE A 89 -1.87 6.89 -7.04
CA ILE A 89 -3.04 6.24 -7.67
C ILE A 89 -3.12 6.59 -9.16
N GLU A 90 -2.89 7.86 -9.46
CA GLU A 90 -2.93 8.42 -10.81
C GLU A 90 -1.75 8.01 -11.71
N ASN A 91 -0.65 7.57 -11.12
CA ASN A 91 0.56 7.17 -11.85
C ASN A 91 0.68 5.65 -12.03
N PHE A 92 -0.10 4.85 -11.30
CA PHE A 92 0.02 3.40 -11.36
C PHE A 92 -0.23 2.85 -12.76
N THR A 93 0.56 1.87 -13.16
CA THR A 93 0.53 1.29 -14.51
C THR A 93 0.02 -0.13 -14.55
N ASN A 94 -0.34 -0.69 -13.39
CA ASN A 94 -0.87 -2.04 -13.27
C ASN A 94 -1.85 -2.17 -12.10
N SER A 95 -2.75 -3.16 -12.17
CA SER A 95 -3.79 -3.37 -11.17
C SER A 95 -3.22 -3.78 -9.79
N PHE A 96 -2.07 -4.47 -9.73
CA PHE A 96 -1.51 -4.99 -8.47
C PHE A 96 -1.09 -3.87 -7.52
N SER A 97 -0.66 -2.72 -8.06
CA SER A 97 -0.28 -1.55 -7.25
C SER A 97 -1.44 -1.02 -6.43
N PHE A 98 -2.66 -1.07 -6.98
CA PHE A 98 -3.86 -0.74 -6.24
C PHE A 98 -4.14 -1.75 -5.13
N TYR A 99 -3.89 -3.04 -5.38
CA TYR A 99 -4.16 -4.08 -4.38
C TYR A 99 -3.23 -3.93 -3.19
N ALA A 100 -1.93 -3.82 -3.44
CA ALA A 100 -0.92 -3.66 -2.39
C ALA A 100 -1.14 -2.36 -1.60
N LEU A 101 -1.47 -1.25 -2.29
CA LEU A 101 -1.80 0.01 -1.62
C LEU A 101 -3.03 -0.16 -0.73
N VAL A 102 -4.12 -0.70 -1.27
CA VAL A 102 -5.39 -0.88 -0.54
C VAL A 102 -5.22 -1.85 0.62
N GLU A 103 -4.56 -2.99 0.42
CA GLU A 103 -4.29 -3.95 1.49
C GLU A 103 -3.53 -3.27 2.61
N PHE A 104 -2.42 -2.60 2.29
CA PHE A 104 -1.62 -1.93 3.31
C PHE A 104 -2.40 -0.83 4.04
N THR A 105 -3.03 0.10 3.30
CA THR A 105 -3.69 1.26 3.92
C THR A 105 -4.95 0.87 4.67
N HIS A 106 -5.72 -0.08 4.15
CA HIS A 106 -6.94 -0.54 4.79
C HIS A 106 -6.61 -1.38 6.04
N ARG A 107 -5.66 -2.32 5.93
CA ARG A 107 -5.35 -3.25 7.00
C ARG A 107 -4.55 -2.62 8.12
N TYR A 108 -3.49 -1.87 7.78
CA TYR A 108 -2.53 -1.38 8.75
C TYR A 108 -2.72 0.09 9.08
N LEU A 109 -3.20 0.94 8.15
CA LEU A 109 -3.42 2.36 8.44
C LEU A 109 -4.88 2.72 8.74
N GLU A 110 -5.82 1.80 8.56
CA GLU A 110 -7.27 2.02 8.73
C GLU A 110 -7.82 3.16 7.84
N ILE A 111 -7.32 3.24 6.61
CA ILE A 111 -7.74 4.23 5.59
C ILE A 111 -8.49 3.54 4.44
N ASP A 112 -9.69 4.04 4.13
CA ASP A 112 -10.47 3.68 2.94
C ASP A 112 -10.09 4.58 1.76
N LEU A 113 -9.53 3.99 0.70
CA LEU A 113 -9.15 4.66 -0.56
C LEU A 113 -10.03 4.25 -1.75
N MET A 114 -11.15 3.55 -1.51
CA MET A 114 -11.95 2.98 -2.60
C MET A 114 -12.51 4.07 -3.51
N ASP A 115 -12.97 5.20 -2.95
CA ASP A 115 -13.57 6.26 -3.76
C ASP A 115 -12.51 6.95 -4.63
N GLU A 116 -11.33 7.18 -4.05
CA GLU A 116 -10.14 7.75 -4.67
C GLU A 116 -9.64 6.89 -5.82
N ILE A 117 -9.89 5.58 -5.79
CA ILE A 117 -9.54 4.66 -6.88
C ILE A 117 -10.67 4.59 -7.92
N PHE A 118 -11.91 4.33 -7.49
CA PHE A 118 -13.00 4.02 -8.42
C PHE A 118 -13.58 5.25 -9.12
N TYR A 119 -13.59 6.41 -8.47
CA TYR A 119 -14.12 7.65 -9.05
C TYR A 119 -13.05 8.57 -9.65
N ASN A 120 -11.76 8.24 -9.51
CA ASN A 120 -10.69 9.04 -10.13
C ASN A 120 -10.67 8.84 -11.66
N GLU A 121 -10.84 9.93 -12.42
CA GLU A 121 -10.93 9.92 -13.88
C GLU A 121 -9.64 9.49 -14.59
N ASN A 122 -8.50 9.61 -13.92
CA ASN A 122 -7.18 9.28 -14.46
C ASN A 122 -6.81 7.80 -14.29
N VAL A 123 -7.55 7.04 -13.49
CA VAL A 123 -7.35 5.59 -13.33
C VAL A 123 -8.06 4.84 -14.46
N ASP A 124 -7.32 3.98 -15.16
CA ASP A 124 -7.86 3.18 -16.26
C ASP A 124 -9.03 2.30 -15.80
N LEU A 125 -10.12 2.29 -16.58
CA LEU A 125 -11.33 1.52 -16.27
C LEU A 125 -11.04 0.02 -16.09
N LYS A 126 -10.09 -0.54 -16.82
CA LYS A 126 -9.64 -1.93 -16.66
C LYS A 126 -9.06 -2.14 -15.26
N PHE A 127 -8.18 -1.25 -14.79
CA PHE A 127 -7.58 -1.37 -13.46
C PHE A 127 -8.62 -1.28 -12.36
N LYS A 128 -9.60 -0.37 -12.49
CA LYS A 128 -10.76 -0.31 -11.59
C LYS A 128 -11.53 -1.62 -11.54
N LYS A 129 -11.85 -2.20 -12.71
CA LYS A 129 -12.58 -3.48 -12.82
C LYS A 129 -11.80 -4.64 -12.18
N ASP A 130 -10.50 -4.68 -12.42
CA ASP A 130 -9.62 -5.72 -11.87
C ASP A 130 -9.51 -5.59 -10.35
N CYS A 131 -9.34 -4.36 -9.85
CA CYS A 131 -9.30 -4.03 -8.43
C CYS A 131 -10.57 -4.42 -7.68
N ALA A 132 -11.74 -3.96 -8.14
CA ALA A 132 -13.00 -4.30 -7.49
C ALA A 132 -13.22 -5.82 -7.40
N ARG A 133 -12.93 -6.54 -8.49
CA ARG A 133 -13.08 -8.00 -8.54
C ARG A 133 -12.10 -8.72 -7.62
N TYR A 134 -10.85 -8.26 -7.56
CA TYR A 134 -9.85 -8.83 -6.67
C TYR A 134 -10.23 -8.61 -5.20
N LEU A 135 -10.49 -7.35 -4.83
CA LEU A 135 -10.84 -6.97 -3.46
C LEU A 135 -12.11 -7.67 -2.95
N HIS A 136 -13.09 -7.92 -3.82
CA HIS A 136 -14.28 -8.68 -3.46
C HIS A 136 -13.96 -10.12 -3.01
N ASN A 137 -12.90 -10.73 -3.54
CA ASN A 137 -12.49 -12.09 -3.19
C ASN A 137 -11.62 -12.15 -1.94
N ILE A 138 -10.94 -11.05 -1.61
CA ILE A 138 -9.98 -10.98 -0.50
C ILE A 138 -10.42 -10.03 0.61
N ILE A 139 -11.69 -9.62 0.65
CA ILE A 139 -12.16 -8.55 1.55
C ILE A 139 -11.81 -8.78 3.02
N ALA A 140 -11.83 -10.03 3.47
CA ALA A 140 -11.50 -10.39 4.84
C ALA A 140 -10.01 -10.16 5.18
N THR A 141 -9.11 -10.20 4.19
CA THR A 141 -7.67 -9.97 4.38
C THR A 141 -7.32 -8.49 4.47
N LEU A 142 -8.25 -7.58 4.16
CA LEU A 142 -8.07 -6.13 4.30
C LEU A 142 -8.17 -5.64 5.76
N TYR A 143 -8.39 -6.55 6.70
CA TYR A 143 -8.53 -6.25 8.12
C TYR A 143 -7.53 -7.08 8.92
N MET A 144 -6.94 -6.48 9.96
CA MET A 144 -6.05 -7.22 10.86
C MET A 144 -6.81 -8.37 11.52
N ASN A 145 -6.21 -9.55 11.50
CA ASN A 145 -6.69 -10.73 12.19
C ASN A 145 -5.85 -11.02 13.46
N GLU A 146 -6.19 -12.08 14.18
CA GLU A 146 -5.49 -12.46 15.42
C GLU A 146 -3.98 -12.69 15.23
N PHE A 147 -3.55 -13.19 14.07
CA PHE A 147 -2.13 -13.39 13.76
C PHE A 147 -1.42 -12.06 13.57
N ASP A 148 -2.03 -11.07 12.89
CA ASP A 148 -1.42 -9.75 12.76
C ASP A 148 -1.14 -9.13 14.15
N TYR A 149 -2.10 -9.22 15.08
CA TYR A 149 -1.90 -8.72 16.45
C TYR A 149 -0.81 -9.49 17.21
N ILE A 150 -0.72 -10.81 17.02
CA ILE A 150 0.37 -11.61 17.60
C ILE A 150 1.71 -11.17 17.01
N ASP A 151 1.80 -10.97 15.70
CA ASP A 151 3.03 -10.57 15.03
C ASP A 151 3.52 -9.20 15.52
N PHE A 152 2.61 -8.23 15.72
CA PHE A 152 2.99 -6.95 16.33
C PHE A 152 3.36 -7.07 17.81
N LYS A 153 2.66 -7.93 18.57
CA LYS A 153 2.93 -8.15 19.99
C LYS A 153 4.30 -8.80 20.21
N GLU A 154 4.65 -9.77 19.39
CA GLU A 154 5.95 -10.45 19.39
C GLU A 154 7.02 -9.65 18.61
N ASN A 155 6.66 -8.47 18.10
CA ASN A 155 7.52 -7.55 17.37
C ASN A 155 8.21 -8.19 16.15
N LEU A 156 7.51 -9.08 15.44
CA LEU A 156 8.06 -9.82 14.30
C LEU A 156 8.35 -8.92 13.10
N PHE A 157 7.63 -7.81 12.95
CA PHE A 157 7.93 -6.80 11.93
C PHE A 157 9.10 -5.87 12.32
N GLY A 158 9.56 -5.93 13.57
CA GLY A 158 10.43 -4.91 14.17
C GLY A 158 9.76 -3.53 14.33
N VAL A 159 8.46 -3.45 14.08
CA VAL A 159 7.58 -2.29 14.33
C VAL A 159 6.51 -2.75 15.30
N ASN A 160 6.26 -1.96 16.35
CA ASN A 160 5.24 -2.27 17.34
C ASN A 160 3.91 -1.53 17.06
N MET A 161 2.84 -1.94 17.76
CA MET A 161 1.52 -1.30 17.62
C MET A 161 1.54 0.20 17.92
N GLU A 162 2.33 0.67 18.89
CA GLU A 162 2.39 2.09 19.25
C GLU A 162 2.91 2.94 18.09
N GLN A 163 3.94 2.46 17.39
CA GLN A 163 4.45 3.12 16.18
C GLN A 163 3.41 3.14 15.07
N LEU A 164 2.68 2.04 14.85
CA LEU A 164 1.62 1.99 13.86
C LEU A 164 0.47 2.94 14.20
N GLU A 165 0.03 2.96 15.46
CA GLU A 165 -1.03 3.85 15.95
C GLU A 165 -0.66 5.34 15.79
N LYS A 166 0.61 5.69 15.98
CA LYS A 166 1.08 7.06 15.72
C LYS A 166 0.85 7.47 14.25
N ILE A 167 1.12 6.56 13.32
CA ILE A 167 0.87 6.80 11.88
C ILE A 167 -0.63 6.83 11.59
N ARG A 168 -1.42 5.92 12.15
CA ARG A 168 -2.89 5.93 12.02
C ARG A 168 -3.46 7.27 12.46
N LEU A 169 -3.10 7.74 13.66
CA LEU A 169 -3.58 9.01 14.21
C LEU A 169 -3.24 10.20 13.32
N LYS A 170 -2.06 10.21 12.68
CA LYS A 170 -1.71 11.26 11.70
C LYS A 170 -2.76 11.34 10.58
N PHE A 171 -3.07 10.21 9.94
CA PHE A 171 -4.05 10.18 8.84
C PHE A 171 -5.48 10.40 9.31
N GLN A 172 -5.85 9.89 10.48
CA GLN A 172 -7.18 10.12 11.06
C GLN A 172 -7.45 11.59 11.43
N ASN A 173 -6.39 12.38 11.66
CA ASN A 173 -6.49 13.82 11.92
C ASN A 173 -6.55 14.67 10.64
N ASP A 174 -6.37 14.06 9.47
CA ASP A 174 -6.53 14.72 8.17
C ASP A 174 -7.93 14.41 7.61
N ASN A 175 -8.74 15.47 7.47
CA ASN A 175 -10.14 15.37 7.06
C ASN A 175 -10.34 14.88 5.61
N ASN A 176 -9.26 14.83 4.80
CA ASN A 176 -9.34 14.29 3.46
C ASN A 176 -9.36 12.75 3.44
N PHE A 177 -8.83 12.10 4.49
CA PHE A 177 -8.83 10.65 4.59
C PHE A 177 -10.11 10.13 5.25
N LYS A 178 -10.66 9.07 4.65
CA LYS A 178 -11.79 8.34 5.21
C LYS A 178 -11.27 7.16 6.03
N LYS A 179 -11.88 6.95 7.19
CA LYS A 179 -11.66 5.75 7.98
C LYS A 179 -12.24 4.53 7.27
N THR A 180 -11.63 3.39 7.50
CA THR A 180 -12.15 2.10 7.05
C THR A 180 -13.54 1.83 7.61
N ILE A 181 -14.40 1.29 6.75
CA ILE A 181 -15.76 0.84 7.07
C ILE A 181 -15.77 -0.64 7.46
N SER A 182 -16.90 -1.16 7.96
CA SER A 182 -16.98 -2.58 8.32
C SER A 182 -16.86 -3.48 7.08
N ILE A 183 -16.50 -4.76 7.28
CA ILE A 183 -16.42 -5.75 6.18
C ILE A 183 -17.74 -5.79 5.40
N GLU A 184 -18.88 -5.78 6.09
CA GLU A 184 -20.20 -5.83 5.45
C GLU A 184 -20.50 -4.56 4.65
N GLU A 185 -20.10 -3.39 5.15
CA GLU A 185 -20.26 -2.13 4.45
C GLU A 185 -19.35 -2.05 3.22
N LEU A 186 -18.10 -2.51 3.34
CA LEU A 186 -17.19 -2.58 2.22
C LEU A 186 -17.68 -3.58 1.16
N TYR A 187 -18.20 -4.73 1.57
CA TYR A 187 -18.79 -5.71 0.66
C TYR A 187 -19.94 -5.10 -0.14
N LYS A 188 -20.83 -4.35 0.54
CA LYS A 188 -21.92 -3.61 -0.11
C LYS A 188 -21.38 -2.56 -1.06
N LYS A 189 -20.39 -1.76 -0.64
CA LYS A 189 -19.74 -0.72 -1.46
C LYS A 189 -19.17 -1.32 -2.74
N LEU A 190 -18.37 -2.39 -2.64
CA LEU A 190 -17.79 -3.11 -3.78
C LEU A 190 -18.86 -3.74 -4.69
N SER A 191 -19.94 -4.28 -4.11
CA SER A 191 -21.06 -4.85 -4.89
C SER A 191 -21.86 -3.80 -5.66
N LEU A 192 -21.88 -2.55 -5.18
CA LEU A 192 -22.57 -1.43 -5.82
C LEU A 192 -21.74 -0.79 -6.93
N ILE A 193 -20.42 -1.04 -6.96
CA ILE A 193 -19.56 -0.58 -8.04
C ILE A 193 -19.91 -1.38 -9.30
N ARG A 194 -20.80 -0.80 -10.10
CA ARG A 194 -21.19 -1.34 -11.40
C ARG A 194 -20.31 -0.71 -12.47
N PHE A 195 -19.53 -1.55 -13.14
CA PHE A 195 -18.88 -1.17 -14.38
C PHE A 195 -19.73 -1.62 -15.56
N ASP A 196 -20.91 -1.02 -15.71
CA ASP A 196 -21.78 -1.34 -16.83
C ASP A 196 -21.06 -1.02 -18.16
N LYS A 197 -21.32 -1.86 -19.17
CA LYS A 197 -20.72 -1.77 -20.51
C LYS A 197 -21.09 -0.43 -21.17
N ASP A 198 -20.11 0.18 -21.84
CA ASP A 198 -20.29 1.18 -22.90
C ASP A 198 -21.46 2.15 -22.74
N HIS A 199 -21.38 3.10 -21.81
CA HIS A 199 -22.12 4.35 -21.99
C HIS A 199 -21.21 5.54 -21.67
N SER A 200 -20.94 6.31 -22.72
CA SER A 200 -20.66 7.73 -22.68
C SER A 200 -21.33 8.40 -21.48
N LEU A 201 -20.52 9.04 -20.65
CA LEU A 201 -20.99 9.93 -19.59
C LEU A 201 -22.05 10.91 -20.16
N PRO A 202 -23.21 11.09 -19.50
CA PRO A 202 -24.09 12.18 -19.86
C PRO A 202 -23.43 13.51 -19.49
N VAL A 203 -23.59 14.46 -20.42
CA VAL A 203 -23.12 15.85 -20.43
C VAL A 203 -23.40 16.58 -19.12
#